data_AF-A0A661L966-F1
#
_entry.id   AF-A0A661L966-F1
#
_cell.length_a   1.000
_cell.length_b   1.000
_cell.length_c   1.000
_cell.angle_alpha   90.00
_cell.angle_beta   90.00
_cell.angle_gamma   90.00
#
_symmetry.space_group_name_H-M   'P 1'
#
loop_
_entity.id
_entity.type
_entity.pdbx_description
1 polymer ?
#
loop_
_entity_poly.entity_id
_entity_poly.type
_entity_poly.pdbx_seq_one_letter_code
_entity_poly.pdbx_strand_id
1 'polypeptide(L)'
;MIFQLSDGQSFDTDKDLTAPERHVLQKLFLWETLASSMEQFREKKKEALLKGWNNSGPVKEGPALRAIISELEKRLAKRLNS
;
A
#
# COMPACT_ATOMS: atom_id res chain seq x y z
N MET A 1 -11.04 -3.82 7.30
CA MET A 1 -11.58 -3.21 6.05
C MET A 1 -11.51 -4.29 5.00
N ILE A 2 -12.54 -4.47 4.17
CA ILE A 2 -12.42 -5.34 3.01
C ILE A 2 -11.82 -4.53 1.86
N PHE A 3 -10.68 -4.96 1.34
CA PHE A 3 -10.05 -4.37 0.18
C PHE A 3 -10.28 -5.24 -1.04
N GLN A 4 -10.94 -4.69 -2.06
CA GLN A 4 -11.22 -5.40 -3.31
C GLN A 4 -10.24 -4.98 -4.41
N LEU A 5 -9.60 -5.97 -5.02
CA LEU A 5 -8.74 -5.83 -6.18
C LEU A 5 -9.57 -5.77 -7.47
N SER A 6 -9.00 -5.20 -8.52
CA SER A 6 -9.66 -5.12 -9.83
C SER A 6 -9.90 -6.50 -10.48
N ASP A 7 -9.20 -7.55 -10.05
CA ASP A 7 -9.34 -8.92 -10.55
C ASP A 7 -10.40 -9.75 -9.81
N GLY A 8 -11.11 -9.15 -8.85
CA GLY A 8 -12.16 -9.80 -8.08
C GLY A 8 -11.68 -10.46 -6.78
N GLN A 9 -10.37 -10.54 -6.53
CA GLN A 9 -9.85 -10.97 -5.23
C GLN A 9 -10.14 -9.90 -4.16
N SER A 10 -10.40 -10.34 -2.93
CA SER A 10 -10.62 -9.45 -1.80
C SER A 10 -9.80 -9.89 -0.59
N PHE A 11 -9.27 -8.93 0.15
CA PHE A 11 -8.58 -9.15 1.41
C PHE A 11 -9.36 -8.51 2.56
N ASP A 12 -9.59 -9.26 3.62
CA ASP A 12 -9.96 -8.70 4.91
C ASP A 12 -8.69 -8.21 5.60
N THR A 13 -8.44 -6.91 5.56
CA THR A 13 -7.21 -6.32 6.10
C THR A 13 -7.01 -6.60 7.59
N ASP A 14 -8.06 -6.94 8.35
CA ASP A 14 -7.92 -7.28 9.77
C ASP A 14 -7.36 -8.69 9.99
N LYS A 15 -7.66 -9.61 9.06
CA LYS A 15 -7.25 -11.02 9.11
C LYS A 15 -6.01 -11.31 8.27
N ASP A 16 -5.93 -10.70 7.10
CA ASP A 16 -4.93 -11.00 6.07
C ASP A 16 -3.67 -10.14 6.18
N LEU A 17 -3.72 -9.05 6.96
CA LEU A 17 -2.57 -8.18 7.21
C LEU A 17 -2.22 -8.18 8.70
N THR A 18 -0.92 -8.21 8.98
CA THR A 18 -0.42 -7.91 10.32
C THR A 18 -0.70 -6.44 10.70
N ALA A 19 -0.68 -6.13 12.00
CA ALA A 19 -0.85 -4.74 12.44
C ALA A 19 0.18 -3.76 11.79
N PRO A 20 1.49 -4.10 11.70
CA PRO A 20 2.45 -3.26 10.99
C PRO A 20 2.11 -3.06 9.50
N GLU A 21 1.66 -4.10 8.79
CA GLU A 21 1.26 -4.00 7.39
C GLU A 21 0.02 -3.13 7.19
N ARG A 22 -0.96 -3.20 8.10
CA ARG A 22 -2.13 -2.30 8.08
C ARG A 22 -1.72 -0.84 8.21
N HIS A 23 -0.75 -0.53 9.05
CA HIS A 23 -0.23 0.82 9.21
C HIS A 23 0.51 1.31 7.95
N VAL A 24 1.29 0.44 7.31
CA VAL A 24 1.89 0.72 6.01
C VAL A 24 0.79 1.02 4.99
N LEU A 25 -0.23 0.16 4.89
CA LEU A 25 -1.34 0.34 3.96
C LEU A 25 -2.05 1.69 4.16
N GLN A 26 -2.31 2.11 5.40
CA GLN A 26 -2.92 3.41 5.68
C GLN A 26 -2.08 4.57 5.13
N LYS A 27 -0.75 4.53 5.30
CA LYS A 27 0.15 5.54 4.71
C LYS A 27 0.10 5.52 3.19
N LEU A 28 0.04 4.32 2.59
CA LEU A 28 0.01 4.18 1.14
C LEU A 28 -1.29 4.69 0.52
N PHE A 29 -2.44 4.58 1.18
CA PHE A 29 -3.67 5.22 0.70
C PHE A 29 -3.54 6.74 0.59
N LEU A 30 -2.91 7.37 1.58
CA LEU A 30 -2.66 8.80 1.51
C LEU A 30 -1.76 9.12 0.30
N TRP A 31 -0.65 8.38 0.13
CA TRP A 31 0.26 8.61 -0.98
C TRP A 31 -0.31 8.29 -2.36
N GLU A 32 -1.23 7.33 -2.48
CA GLU A 32 -1.95 7.05 -3.74
C GLU A 32 -2.68 8.31 -4.24
N THR A 33 -3.26 9.09 -3.31
CA THR A 33 -3.98 10.34 -3.63
C THR A 33 -3.06 11.54 -3.85
N LEU A 34 -1.96 11.63 -3.09
CA LEU A 34 -1.07 12.80 -3.08
C LEU A 34 0.10 12.72 -4.05
N ALA A 35 0.51 11.52 -4.48
CA ALA A 35 1.70 11.38 -5.30
C ALA A 35 1.53 12.04 -6.68
N SER A 36 2.50 12.82 -7.13
CA SER A 36 2.50 13.41 -8.48
C SER A 36 3.19 12.53 -9.51
N SER A 37 3.82 11.43 -9.10
CA SER A 37 4.48 10.48 -9.99
C SER A 37 4.52 9.07 -9.40
N MET A 38 4.70 8.08 -10.28
CA MET A 38 4.92 6.69 -9.88
C MET A 38 6.20 6.53 -9.04
N GLU A 39 7.24 7.29 -9.36
CA GLU A 39 8.51 7.27 -8.63
C GLU A 39 8.32 7.75 -7.19
N GLN A 40 7.62 8.88 -7.00
CA GLN A 40 7.33 9.40 -5.67
C GLN A 40 6.55 8.40 -4.83
N PHE A 41 5.54 7.75 -5.40
CA PHE A 41 4.79 6.72 -4.68
C PHE A 41 5.68 5.54 -4.26
N ARG A 42 6.57 5.08 -5.15
CA ARG A 42 7.50 3.98 -4.85
C ARG A 42 8.53 4.35 -3.80
N GLU A 43 9.03 5.59 -3.80
CA GLU A 43 9.89 6.10 -2.73
C GLU A 43 9.15 6.11 -1.39
N LYS A 44 7.92 6.63 -1.36
CA LYS A 44 7.10 6.66 -0.15
C LYS A 44 6.69 5.26 0.33
N LYS A 45 6.51 4.31 -0.59
CA LYS A 45 6.39 2.88 -0.25
C LYS A 45 7.63 2.36 0.45
N LYS A 46 8.82 2.58 -0.10
CA LYS A 46 10.08 2.16 0.53
C LYS A 46 10.23 2.78 1.92
N GLU A 47 9.98 4.08 2.06
CA GLU A 47 10.04 4.77 3.36
C GLU A 47 9.05 4.19 4.36
N ALA A 48 7.80 3.91 3.95
CA ALA A 48 6.77 3.35 4.82
C ALA A 48 7.14 1.93 5.30
N LEU A 49 7.68 1.09 4.41
CA LEU A 49 8.14 -0.25 4.75
C LEU A 49 9.39 -0.21 5.64
N LEU A 50 10.33 0.71 5.41
CA LEU A 50 11.56 0.81 6.21
C LEU A 50 11.32 1.34 7.63
N LYS A 51 10.51 2.40 7.76
CA LYS A 51 10.23 3.04 9.06
C LYS A 51 9.17 2.28 9.86
N GLY A 52 8.27 1.56 9.18
CA GLY A 52 7.12 0.93 9.82
C GLY A 52 6.20 1.95 10.48
N TRP A 53 5.57 1.56 11.59
CA TRP A 53 4.70 2.42 12.39
C TRP A 53 5.49 3.06 13.53
N ASN A 54 5.47 4.39 13.65
CA ASN A 54 6.19 5.11 14.72
C ASN A 54 7.66 4.68 14.91
N ASN A 55 8.40 4.47 13.81
CA ASN A 55 9.78 3.95 13.82
C ASN A 55 9.93 2.56 14.48
N SER A 56 8.88 1.72 14.43
CA SER A 56 8.92 0.32 14.91
C SER A 56 9.92 -0.57 14.17
N GLY A 57 10.55 -0.04 13.11
CA GLY A 57 11.51 -0.76 12.28
C GLY A 57 10.88 -1.32 11.00
N PRO A 58 11.67 -2.07 10.22
CA PRO A 58 11.28 -2.53 8.90
C PRO A 58 10.12 -3.52 8.96
N VAL A 59 9.13 -3.31 8.10
CA VAL A 59 7.99 -4.20 7.89
C VAL A 59 8.26 -5.08 6.68
N LYS A 60 8.24 -6.40 6.89
CA LYS A 60 8.33 -7.36 5.80
C LYS A 60 6.98 -7.44 5.10
N GLU A 61 6.97 -7.18 3.80
CA GLU A 61 5.78 -7.25 2.95
C GLU A 61 5.35 -8.71 2.75
N GLY A 62 4.18 -9.07 3.28
CA GLY A 62 3.50 -10.33 3.02
C GLY A 62 2.78 -10.36 1.67
N PRO A 63 2.25 -11.53 1.27
CA PRO A 63 1.60 -11.70 -0.04
C PRO A 63 0.36 -10.82 -0.21
N ALA A 64 -0.47 -10.68 0.82
CA ALA A 64 -1.67 -9.84 0.79
C ALA A 64 -1.29 -8.36 0.62
N LEU A 65 -0.36 -7.84 1.43
CA LEU A 65 0.09 -6.45 1.30
C LEU A 65 0.69 -6.19 -0.08
N ARG A 66 1.50 -7.11 -0.62
CA ARG A 66 2.07 -6.99 -1.97
C ARG A 66 1.00 -6.84 -3.04
N ALA A 67 -0.02 -7.70 -3.01
CA ALA A 67 -1.11 -7.67 -3.98
C ALA A 67 -1.89 -6.35 -3.92
N ILE A 68 -2.20 -5.88 -2.72
CA ILE A 68 -2.84 -4.58 -2.50
C ILE A 68 -1.97 -3.44 -3.04
N ILE A 69 -0.67 -3.43 -2.75
CA ILE A 69 0.23 -2.37 -3.23
C ILE A 69 0.28 -2.33 -4.76
N SER A 70 0.35 -3.49 -5.42
CA SER A 70 0.30 -3.55 -6.88
C SER A 70 -1.00 -2.98 -7.44
N GLU A 71 -2.12 -3.15 -6.73
CA GLU A 71 -3.39 -2.51 -7.11
C GLU A 71 -3.36 -0.98 -6.92
N LEU A 72 -2.77 -0.47 -5.83
CA LEU A 72 -2.58 0.97 -5.63
C LEU A 72 -1.71 1.58 -6.73
N GLU A 73 -0.64 0.90 -7.14
CA GLU A 73 0.20 1.34 -8.27
C GLU A 73 -0.58 1.40 -9.58
N LYS A 74 -1.46 0.41 -9.86
CA LYS A 74 -2.34 0.43 -11.04
C LYS A 74 -3.32 1.61 -11.00
N ARG A 75 -3.93 1.87 -9.85
CA ARG A 75 -4.88 2.99 -9.66
C ARG A 75 -4.20 4.35 -9.80
N LEU A 76 -3.02 4.50 -9.21
CA LEU A 76 -2.19 5.69 -9.37
C LEU A 76 -1.81 5.92 -10.84
N ALA A 77 -1.35 4.87 -11.53
CA ALA A 77 -1.01 4.98 -12.95
C ALA A 77 -2.21 5.43 -13.80
N LYS A 78 -3.42 4.93 -13.51
CA LYS A 78 -4.64 5.40 -14.16
C LYS A 78 -4.88 6.88 -13.87
N ARG A 79 -4.79 7.31 -12.59
CA ARG A 79 -4.99 8.71 -12.18
C ARG A 79 -4.01 9.67 -12.84
N LEU A 80 -2.73 9.32 -12.91
CA LEU A 80 -1.68 10.17 -13.50
C LEU A 80 -1.78 10.31 -15.03
N ASN A 81 -2.46 9.36 -15.68
CA ASN A 81 -2.71 9.36 -17.13
C ASN A 81 -4.13 9.87 -17.48
N SER A 82 -4.90 10.36 -16.50
CA SER A 82 -6.26 10.90 -16.68
C SER A 82 -6.26 12.42 -16.82
#